data_AF-A0A351Z1P2-F1
#
_entry.id   AF-A0A351Z1P2-F1
#
_cell.length_a   1.000
_cell.length_b   1.000
_cell.length_c   1.000
_cell.angle_alpha   90.00
_cell.angle_beta   90.00
_cell.angle_gamma   90.00
#
_symmetry.space_group_name_H-M   'P 1'
#
loop_
_entity.id
_entity.type
_entity.pdbx_description
1 polymer ?
#
loop_
_entity_poly.entity_id
_entity_poly.type
_entity_poly.pdbx_seq_one_letter_code
_entity_poly.pdbx_strand_id
1 'polypeptide(L)'
;MTFYDAGETVKKRIVDEETRCFVKILYSGADGVSEFPYEDILSFELTSYKAAEGGIVTRAKMELDDADGSYTDGSNAAFKRGLAVEMWFRYGTDGAADFRRCVLYVGEKGFESLQDGGGEKTCLVELTDYSFFLGRMSVCREWEAALSFSDFAVCDGEDTEKSLVHGIAASAKGLCVKRCDNVKLRVPYCESSRTVWEELCELALTYRAYLECEEREIVF
;
A
#
# COMPACT_ATOMS: atom_id res chain seq x y z
N MET A 1 -17.17 11.86 -5.11
CA MET A 1 -15.85 11.66 -4.49
C MET A 1 -15.44 12.91 -3.72
N THR A 2 -15.23 12.82 -2.41
CA THR A 2 -14.85 13.94 -1.53
C THR A 2 -13.42 13.72 -1.05
N PHE A 3 -12.45 14.41 -1.64
CA PHE A 3 -11.03 14.16 -1.33
C PHE A 3 -10.57 14.74 -0.01
N TYR A 4 -11.13 15.89 0.41
CA TYR A 4 -10.81 16.57 1.66
C TYR A 4 -11.98 17.47 2.09
N ASP A 5 -12.10 17.78 3.38
CA ASP A 5 -12.86 18.94 3.85
C ASP A 5 -12.08 20.21 3.48
N ALA A 6 -12.16 20.57 2.20
CA ALA A 6 -11.40 21.67 1.63
C ALA A 6 -12.07 23.01 1.96
N GLY A 7 -11.29 24.01 2.38
CA GLY A 7 -11.82 25.37 2.59
C GLY A 7 -12.44 25.95 1.31
N GLU A 8 -13.37 26.90 1.46
CA GLU A 8 -14.16 27.50 0.36
C GLU A 8 -13.32 28.00 -0.84
N THR A 9 -12.11 28.51 -0.59
CA THR A 9 -11.19 28.96 -1.65
C THR A 9 -10.69 27.81 -2.53
N VAL A 10 -10.41 26.65 -1.93
CA VAL A 10 -9.96 25.44 -2.64
C VAL A 10 -11.15 24.82 -3.37
N LYS A 11 -12.33 24.77 -2.75
CA LYS A 11 -13.58 24.33 -3.39
C LYS A 11 -13.85 25.11 -4.68
N LYS A 12 -13.72 26.45 -4.68
CA LYS A 12 -13.92 27.28 -5.87
C LYS A 12 -12.93 27.01 -7.00
N ARG A 13 -11.67 26.68 -6.67
CA ARG A 13 -10.65 26.31 -7.68
C ARG A 13 -10.83 24.90 -8.22
N ILE A 14 -11.37 23.97 -7.42
CA ILE A 14 -11.71 22.61 -7.90
C ILE A 14 -12.78 22.64 -9.01
N VAL A 15 -13.65 23.66 -9.05
CA VAL A 15 -14.67 23.81 -10.10
C VAL A 15 -14.08 24.32 -11.43
N ASP A 16 -12.88 24.90 -11.40
CA ASP A 16 -12.19 25.38 -12.60
C ASP A 16 -11.49 24.21 -13.31
N GLU A 17 -12.03 23.78 -14.46
CA GLU A 17 -11.57 22.62 -15.22
C GLU A 17 -10.09 22.71 -15.64
N GLU A 18 -9.52 23.91 -15.75
CA GLU A 18 -8.10 24.11 -16.06
C GLU A 18 -7.16 23.78 -14.89
N THR A 19 -7.68 23.73 -13.64
CA THR A 19 -6.88 23.48 -12.43
C THR A 19 -7.41 22.34 -11.57
N ARG A 20 -8.48 21.67 -12.01
CA ARG A 20 -9.13 20.60 -11.27
C ARG A 20 -8.20 19.39 -11.12
N CYS A 21 -8.10 18.92 -9.89
CA CYS A 21 -7.46 17.64 -9.59
C CYS A 21 -8.46 16.51 -9.90
N PHE A 22 -8.11 15.63 -10.84
CA PHE A 22 -8.82 14.39 -11.10
C PHE A 22 -8.03 13.23 -10.52
N VAL A 23 -8.74 12.17 -10.12
CA VAL A 23 -8.10 10.93 -9.73
C VAL A 23 -8.30 9.89 -10.80
N LYS A 24 -7.19 9.25 -11.13
CA LYS A 24 -7.16 8.08 -11.99
C LYS A 24 -6.83 6.89 -11.14
N ILE A 25 -7.63 5.84 -11.29
CA ILE A 25 -7.37 4.56 -10.67
C ILE A 25 -7.01 3.60 -11.79
N LEU A 26 -5.79 3.07 -11.73
CA LEU A 26 -5.28 2.12 -12.71
C LEU A 26 -5.12 0.76 -12.05
N TYR A 27 -5.18 -0.30 -12.85
CA TYR A 27 -4.91 -1.67 -12.41
C TYR A 27 -3.98 -2.38 -13.38
N SER A 28 -3.14 -3.25 -12.84
CA SER A 28 -2.17 -4.03 -13.62
C SER A 28 -2.73 -5.40 -13.97
N GLY A 29 -3.40 -5.48 -15.13
CA GLY A 29 -3.90 -6.72 -15.72
C GLY A 29 -2.83 -7.52 -16.45
N ALA A 30 -3.23 -8.65 -17.04
CA ALA A 30 -2.31 -9.50 -17.83
C ALA A 30 -1.81 -8.79 -19.10
N ASP A 31 -2.63 -7.91 -19.67
CA ASP A 31 -2.37 -7.21 -20.93
C ASP A 31 -1.70 -5.83 -20.73
N GLY A 32 -1.34 -5.49 -19.48
CA GLY A 32 -0.71 -4.23 -19.13
C GLY A 32 -1.49 -3.45 -18.08
N VAL A 33 -1.22 -2.14 -18.01
CA VAL A 33 -1.88 -1.22 -17.10
C VAL A 33 -3.13 -0.65 -17.79
N SER A 34 -4.28 -0.81 -17.15
CA SER A 34 -5.57 -0.29 -17.61
C SER A 34 -6.15 0.68 -16.59
N GLU A 35 -6.97 1.62 -17.04
CA GLU A 35 -7.67 2.58 -16.17
C GLU A 35 -9.10 2.07 -15.89
N PHE A 36 -9.56 2.18 -14.64
CA PHE A 36 -10.98 2.01 -14.34
C PHE A 36 -11.76 3.19 -14.95
N PRO A 37 -12.85 2.94 -15.70
CA PRO A 37 -13.70 4.03 -16.19
C PRO A 37 -14.14 4.92 -15.04
N TYR A 38 -14.06 6.25 -15.22
CA TYR A 38 -14.35 7.19 -14.14
C TYR A 38 -15.83 7.10 -13.70
N GLU A 39 -16.72 6.85 -14.65
CA GLU A 39 -18.14 6.62 -14.44
C GLU A 39 -18.44 5.39 -13.57
N ASP A 40 -17.58 4.37 -13.60
CA ASP A 40 -17.78 3.16 -12.82
C ASP A 40 -17.37 3.36 -11.37
N ILE A 41 -16.57 4.36 -11.02
CA ILE A 41 -16.12 4.60 -9.65
C ILE A 41 -17.15 5.43 -8.88
N LEU A 42 -18.04 4.75 -8.17
CA LEU A 42 -19.06 5.37 -7.32
C LEU A 42 -18.45 6.05 -6.09
N SER A 43 -17.48 5.38 -5.45
CA SER A 43 -16.74 5.96 -4.32
C SER A 43 -15.31 5.40 -4.21
N PHE A 44 -14.41 6.23 -3.69
CA PHE A 44 -13.05 5.84 -3.34
C PHE A 44 -12.63 6.60 -2.08
N GLU A 45 -12.38 5.87 -1.00
CA GLU A 45 -12.00 6.41 0.30
C GLU A 45 -10.63 5.88 0.69
N LEU A 46 -9.63 6.75 0.81
CA LEU A 46 -8.26 6.42 1.20
C LEU A 46 -7.99 6.88 2.63
N THR A 47 -7.44 5.99 3.46
CA THR A 47 -7.02 6.32 4.82
C THR A 47 -5.62 5.79 5.09
N SER A 48 -4.73 6.67 5.56
CA SER A 48 -3.42 6.31 6.10
C SER A 48 -3.38 6.63 7.59
N TYR A 49 -2.90 5.70 8.40
CA TYR A 49 -2.82 5.87 9.85
C TYR A 49 -1.64 5.10 10.44
N LYS A 50 -1.14 5.55 11.59
CA LYS A 50 -0.17 4.80 12.38
C LYS A 50 -0.90 3.68 13.11
N ALA A 51 -0.61 2.43 12.73
CA ALA A 51 -1.19 1.26 13.37
C ALA A 51 -0.61 1.07 14.79
N ALA A 52 -1.33 0.32 15.62
CA ALA A 52 -0.92 0.09 17.01
C ALA A 52 0.42 -0.65 17.10
N GLU A 53 0.74 -1.48 16.10
CA GLU A 53 2.01 -2.21 16.03
C GLU A 53 3.20 -1.26 15.78
N GLY A 54 2.99 -0.11 15.12
CA GLY A 54 4.00 0.95 14.98
C GLY A 54 4.19 1.50 13.57
N GLY A 55 3.93 0.69 12.54
CA GLY A 55 4.03 1.11 11.14
C GLY A 55 2.86 1.97 10.67
N ILE A 56 3.08 2.74 9.62
CA ILE A 56 2.02 3.40 8.85
C ILE A 56 1.39 2.36 7.94
N VAL A 57 0.06 2.28 8.02
CA VAL A 57 -0.76 1.44 7.15
C VAL A 57 -1.68 2.33 6.34
N THR A 58 -1.72 2.08 5.04
CA THR A 58 -2.63 2.71 4.10
C THR A 58 -3.64 1.69 3.58
N ARG A 59 -4.92 2.04 3.64
CA ARG A 59 -6.02 1.25 3.11
C ARG A 59 -6.96 2.14 2.32
N ALA A 60 -7.63 1.54 1.35
CA ALA A 60 -8.74 2.19 0.68
C ALA A 60 -9.96 1.28 0.57
N LYS A 61 -11.11 1.91 0.42
CA LYS A 61 -12.36 1.28 0.06
C LYS A 61 -12.81 1.87 -1.27
N MET A 62 -13.03 1.02 -2.26
CA MET A 62 -13.52 1.42 -3.58
C MET A 62 -14.85 0.73 -3.85
N GLU A 63 -15.83 1.51 -4.28
CA GLU A 63 -17.13 1.02 -4.71
C GLU A 63 -17.29 1.32 -6.19
N LEU A 64 -17.60 0.27 -6.95
CA LEU A 64 -17.79 0.31 -8.39
C LEU A 64 -19.26 0.05 -8.74
N ASP A 65 -19.73 0.69 -9.81
CA ASP A 65 -20.94 0.27 -10.49
C ASP A 65 -20.68 -1.10 -11.13
N ASP A 66 -21.53 -2.07 -10.84
CA ASP A 66 -21.42 -3.44 -11.35
C ASP A 66 -22.76 -3.93 -11.89
N ALA A 67 -23.58 -3.01 -12.43
CA ALA A 67 -24.91 -3.31 -12.94
C ALA A 67 -24.93 -4.44 -13.99
N ASP A 68 -23.89 -4.54 -14.81
CA ASP A 68 -23.74 -5.59 -15.83
C ASP A 68 -22.92 -6.81 -15.36
N GLY A 69 -22.31 -6.74 -14.17
CA GLY A 69 -21.47 -7.77 -13.59
C GLY A 69 -20.02 -7.80 -14.07
N SER A 70 -19.55 -6.77 -14.78
CA SER A 70 -18.18 -6.67 -15.33
C SER A 70 -17.05 -6.92 -14.31
N TYR A 71 -17.28 -6.65 -13.02
CA TYR A 71 -16.27 -6.76 -11.98
C TYR A 71 -16.38 -8.05 -11.15
N THR A 72 -17.57 -8.65 -11.06
CA THR A 72 -17.84 -9.74 -10.10
C THR A 72 -18.25 -11.07 -10.72
N ASP A 73 -18.61 -11.10 -12.01
CA ASP A 73 -19.06 -12.32 -12.70
C ASP A 73 -17.93 -13.33 -13.01
N GLY A 74 -16.67 -12.95 -12.76
CA GLY A 74 -15.49 -13.77 -12.98
C GLY A 74 -15.10 -13.92 -14.46
N SER A 75 -15.73 -13.19 -15.37
CA SER A 75 -15.39 -13.19 -16.80
C SER A 75 -14.02 -12.58 -17.08
N ASN A 76 -13.59 -11.61 -16.26
CA ASN A 76 -12.30 -10.97 -16.35
C ASN A 76 -11.30 -11.51 -15.32
N ALA A 77 -10.31 -12.28 -15.79
CA ALA A 77 -9.25 -12.85 -14.96
C ALA A 77 -8.32 -11.81 -14.29
N ALA A 78 -8.40 -10.53 -14.70
CA ALA A 78 -7.66 -9.45 -14.06
C ALA A 78 -8.17 -9.14 -12.65
N PHE A 79 -9.48 -9.26 -12.40
CA PHE A 79 -10.12 -8.87 -11.14
C PHE A 79 -10.01 -9.97 -10.09
N LYS A 80 -8.86 -9.99 -9.41
CA LYS A 80 -8.52 -11.00 -8.40
C LYS A 80 -7.82 -10.39 -7.19
N ARG A 81 -7.74 -11.18 -6.12
CA ARG A 81 -6.96 -10.86 -4.92
C ARG A 81 -5.50 -10.58 -5.27
N GLY A 82 -4.90 -9.61 -4.60
CA GLY A 82 -3.53 -9.18 -4.83
C GLY A 82 -3.29 -8.40 -6.12
N LEU A 83 -4.34 -8.10 -6.91
CA LEU A 83 -4.24 -7.18 -8.04
C LEU A 83 -3.73 -5.81 -7.53
N ALA A 84 -2.68 -5.30 -8.18
CA ALA A 84 -2.16 -3.97 -7.89
C ALA A 84 -3.07 -2.90 -8.51
N VAL A 85 -3.39 -1.90 -7.70
CA VAL A 85 -4.23 -0.76 -8.04
C VAL A 85 -3.46 0.52 -7.73
N GLU A 86 -3.23 1.34 -8.74
CA GLU A 86 -2.49 2.59 -8.64
C GLU A 86 -3.44 3.78 -8.59
N MET A 87 -3.23 4.67 -7.63
CA MET A 87 -3.94 5.93 -7.54
C MET A 87 -3.04 7.05 -8.03
N TRP A 88 -3.53 7.85 -8.98
CA TRP A 88 -2.81 8.99 -9.53
C TRP A 88 -3.65 10.26 -9.39
N PHE A 89 -2.98 11.36 -9.04
CA PHE A 89 -3.52 12.71 -9.15
C PHE A 89 -3.15 13.31 -10.49
N ARG A 90 -4.14 13.83 -11.20
CA ARG A 90 -3.99 14.57 -12.45
C ARG A 90 -4.41 16.01 -12.23
N TYR A 91 -3.60 16.97 -12.66
CA TYR A 91 -3.93 18.40 -12.55
C TYR A 91 -4.10 19.02 -13.94
N GLY A 92 -5.24 19.66 -14.21
CA GLY A 92 -5.48 20.42 -15.45
C GLY A 92 -6.02 19.59 -16.62
N THR A 93 -6.01 20.18 -17.83
CA THR A 93 -6.55 19.56 -19.06
C THR A 93 -5.65 18.45 -19.61
N ASP A 94 -6.22 17.56 -20.42
CA ASP A 94 -5.58 16.35 -20.98
C ASP A 94 -4.10 16.50 -21.36
N GLY A 95 -3.26 15.63 -20.79
CA GLY A 95 -1.80 15.61 -21.00
C GLY A 95 -0.99 16.37 -19.94
N ALA A 96 -1.63 16.99 -18.96
CA ALA A 96 -0.97 17.63 -17.84
C ALA A 96 -0.47 16.63 -16.77
N ALA A 97 0.49 17.07 -15.94
CA ALA A 97 1.33 16.23 -15.10
C ALA A 97 0.54 15.27 -14.19
N ASP A 98 0.71 13.97 -14.44
CA ASP A 98 0.21 12.89 -13.59
C ASP A 98 1.21 12.63 -12.45
N PHE A 99 0.72 12.56 -11.22
CA PHE A 99 1.51 12.23 -10.02
C PHE A 99 0.95 10.97 -9.36
N ARG A 100 1.74 9.90 -9.32
CA ARG A 100 1.36 8.66 -8.65
C ARG A 100 1.35 8.90 -7.14
N ARG A 101 0.20 8.68 -6.51
CA ARG A 101 0.02 8.90 -5.07
C ARG A 101 0.38 7.69 -4.25
N CYS A 102 -0.07 6.50 -4.65
CA CYS A 102 0.21 5.25 -3.97
C CYS A 102 -0.16 4.06 -4.85
N VAL A 103 0.41 2.90 -4.52
CA VAL A 103 -0.02 1.59 -5.02
C VAL A 103 -0.61 0.81 -3.86
N LEU A 104 -1.83 0.33 -4.05
CA LEU A 104 -2.53 -0.57 -3.14
C LEU A 104 -2.83 -1.89 -3.84
N TYR A 105 -3.27 -2.87 -3.08
CA TYR A 105 -3.54 -4.20 -3.57
C TYR A 105 -4.91 -4.66 -3.11
N VAL A 106 -5.62 -5.35 -4.00
CA VAL A 106 -6.91 -5.96 -3.68
C VAL A 106 -6.72 -6.96 -2.54
N GLY A 107 -7.46 -6.74 -1.46
CA GLY A 107 -7.41 -7.54 -0.24
C GLY A 107 -7.96 -8.95 -0.41
N GLU A 108 -8.15 -9.63 0.72
CA GLU A 108 -8.59 -11.02 0.73
C GLU A 108 -9.99 -11.25 0.18
N LYS A 109 -10.89 -10.30 0.37
CA LYS A 109 -12.26 -10.51 -0.07
C LYS A 109 -12.39 -10.44 -1.59
N GLY A 110 -11.44 -9.76 -2.25
CA GLY A 110 -11.47 -9.59 -3.70
C GLY A 110 -12.46 -8.51 -4.11
N PHE A 111 -13.15 -8.78 -5.21
CA PHE A 111 -14.24 -7.96 -5.75
C PHE A 111 -15.56 -8.55 -5.25
N GLU A 112 -16.19 -7.91 -4.27
CA GLU A 112 -17.41 -8.40 -3.63
C GLU A 112 -18.65 -7.79 -4.28
N SER A 113 -19.57 -8.62 -4.77
CA SER A 113 -20.85 -8.10 -5.24
C SER A 113 -21.74 -7.73 -4.05
N LEU A 114 -22.24 -6.51 -4.06
CA LEU A 114 -23.31 -6.04 -3.21
C LEU A 114 -24.55 -5.87 -4.07
N GLN A 115 -25.64 -6.51 -3.68
CA GLN A 115 -26.95 -6.29 -4.29
C GLN A 115 -27.83 -5.65 -3.23
N ASP A 116 -28.27 -4.43 -3.48
CA ASP A 116 -29.26 -3.83 -2.61
C ASP A 116 -30.64 -4.44 -2.92
N GLY A 117 -31.58 -4.34 -1.96
CA GLY A 117 -32.94 -4.85 -2.14
C GLY A 117 -33.73 -4.17 -3.28
N GLY A 118 -33.15 -3.15 -3.93
CA GLY A 118 -33.70 -2.41 -5.07
C GLY A 118 -33.24 -2.91 -6.44
N GLY A 119 -32.22 -3.77 -6.49
CA GLY A 119 -31.70 -4.36 -7.72
C GLY A 119 -30.50 -3.64 -8.32
N GLU A 120 -29.98 -2.58 -7.67
CA GLU A 120 -28.68 -2.02 -8.02
C GLU A 120 -27.59 -2.99 -7.55
N LYS A 121 -26.67 -3.28 -8.46
CA LYS A 121 -25.55 -4.18 -8.21
C LYS A 121 -24.28 -3.35 -8.20
N THR A 122 -23.64 -3.26 -7.05
CA THR A 122 -22.34 -2.60 -6.90
C THR A 122 -21.27 -3.63 -6.58
N CYS A 123 -20.01 -3.26 -6.82
CA CYS A 123 -18.86 -4.05 -6.42
C CYS A 123 -18.06 -3.30 -5.37
N LEU A 124 -17.86 -3.94 -4.22
CA LEU A 124 -17.01 -3.44 -3.16
C LEU A 124 -15.62 -4.08 -3.27
N VAL A 125 -14.59 -3.24 -3.22
CA VAL A 125 -13.19 -3.63 -3.21
C VAL A 125 -12.48 -3.00 -2.03
N GLU A 126 -11.97 -3.84 -1.12
CA GLU A 126 -11.05 -3.41 -0.06
C GLU A 126 -9.61 -3.47 -0.58
N LEU A 127 -8.90 -2.35 -0.48
CA LEU A 127 -7.53 -2.17 -0.93
C LEU A 127 -6.61 -1.96 0.27
N THR A 128 -5.42 -2.55 0.24
CA THR A 128 -4.41 -2.42 1.29
C THR A 128 -3.03 -2.21 0.69
N ASP A 129 -2.16 -1.48 1.39
CA ASP A 129 -0.74 -1.44 1.04
C ASP A 129 -0.07 -2.80 1.24
N TYR A 130 1.21 -2.88 0.88
CA TYR A 130 1.96 -4.12 0.93
C TYR A 130 2.27 -4.61 2.35
N SER A 131 2.14 -3.74 3.36
CA SER A 131 2.34 -4.11 4.77
C SER A 131 1.42 -5.25 5.21
N PHE A 132 0.22 -5.34 4.63
CA PHE A 132 -0.72 -6.42 4.87
C PHE A 132 -0.17 -7.79 4.47
N PHE A 133 0.53 -7.89 3.34
CA PHE A 133 1.15 -9.14 2.93
C PHE A 133 2.37 -9.44 3.79
N LEU A 134 3.17 -8.42 4.13
CA LEU A 134 4.31 -8.58 5.03
C LEU A 134 3.91 -9.09 6.41
N GLY A 135 2.75 -8.66 6.93
CA GLY A 135 2.17 -9.15 8.20
C GLY A 135 1.66 -10.59 8.15
N ARG A 136 1.74 -11.26 6.99
CA ARG A 136 1.34 -12.66 6.79
C ARG A 136 2.47 -13.54 6.30
N MET A 137 3.57 -12.92 5.88
CA MET A 137 4.79 -13.63 5.58
C MET A 137 5.48 -13.98 6.89
N SER A 138 5.45 -15.27 7.24
CA SER A 138 6.38 -15.80 8.23
C SER A 138 7.81 -15.53 7.75
N VAL A 139 8.71 -15.21 8.69
CA VAL A 139 10.14 -15.11 8.37
C VAL A 139 10.62 -16.45 7.81
N CYS A 140 11.03 -16.47 6.54
CA CYS A 140 11.56 -17.66 5.87
C CYS A 140 13.09 -17.77 5.96
N ARG A 141 13.70 -17.17 6.98
CA ARG A 141 15.15 -17.23 7.17
C ARG A 141 15.48 -18.22 8.26
N GLU A 142 16.06 -19.36 7.86
CA GLU A 142 16.97 -20.08 8.75
C GLU A 142 18.16 -19.16 8.95
N TRP A 143 18.22 -18.46 10.09
CA TRP A 143 19.47 -17.87 10.53
C TRP A 143 20.40 -19.07 10.77
N GLU A 144 21.20 -19.43 9.76
CA GLU A 144 22.19 -20.52 9.92
C GLU A 144 22.92 -20.31 11.24
N ALA A 145 23.18 -21.41 11.96
CA ALA A 145 23.53 -21.52 13.37
C ALA A 145 24.82 -20.81 13.84
N ALA A 146 25.22 -19.72 13.18
CA ALA A 146 26.36 -18.86 13.45
C ALA A 146 26.05 -17.36 13.56
N LEU A 147 24.78 -16.91 13.60
CA LEU A 147 24.43 -15.49 13.85
C LEU A 147 23.87 -15.22 15.25
N SER A 148 24.09 -16.14 16.19
CA SER A 148 23.98 -15.84 17.61
C SER A 148 25.17 -14.94 18.03
N PHE A 149 24.90 -13.63 18.01
CA PHE A 149 25.46 -12.55 18.85
C PHE A 149 26.10 -11.33 18.16
N SER A 150 25.43 -10.19 18.41
CA SER A 150 25.92 -8.84 18.74
C SER A 150 26.84 -8.11 17.76
N ASP A 151 26.28 -7.50 16.70
CA ASP A 151 26.69 -6.14 16.28
C ASP A 151 25.81 -5.55 15.15
N PHE A 152 24.50 -5.78 15.12
CA PHE A 152 23.68 -5.15 14.09
C PHE A 152 23.37 -3.72 14.49
N ALA A 153 23.64 -2.76 13.61
CA ALA A 153 23.02 -1.45 13.69
C ALA A 153 21.52 -1.63 13.46
N VAL A 154 20.68 -0.90 14.19
CA VAL A 154 19.23 -0.93 13.97
C VAL A 154 18.92 -0.64 12.50
N CYS A 155 19.39 0.48 11.98
CA CYS A 155 19.32 0.83 10.56
C CYS A 155 20.63 1.47 10.13
N ASP A 156 21.27 0.93 9.09
CA ASP A 156 22.48 1.50 8.50
C ASP A 156 22.42 1.30 6.98
N GLY A 157 22.23 2.39 6.24
CA GLY A 157 22.21 2.40 4.79
C GLY A 157 23.62 2.42 4.17
N GLU A 158 24.66 2.67 4.97
CA GLU A 158 26.06 2.60 4.52
C GLU A 158 26.63 1.17 4.67
N ASP A 159 26.18 0.43 5.67
CA ASP A 159 26.55 -0.97 5.94
C ASP A 159 25.29 -1.84 6.08
N THR A 160 24.66 -2.15 4.93
CA THR A 160 23.40 -2.91 4.89
C THR A 160 23.55 -4.35 5.35
N GLU A 161 24.76 -4.93 5.27
CA GLU A 161 25.04 -6.28 5.76
C GLU A 161 24.96 -6.37 7.28
N LYS A 162 25.34 -5.29 7.99
CA LYS A 162 25.21 -5.18 9.45
C LYS A 162 24.04 -4.32 9.89
N SER A 163 23.02 -4.16 9.04
CA SER A 163 21.79 -3.46 9.38
C SER A 163 20.64 -4.44 9.63
N LEU A 164 20.03 -4.34 10.80
CA LEU A 164 18.91 -5.20 11.18
C LEU A 164 17.68 -4.98 10.29
N VAL A 165 17.29 -3.72 10.05
CA VAL A 165 16.18 -3.38 9.15
C VAL A 165 16.37 -3.96 7.75
N HIS A 166 17.57 -3.83 7.16
CA HIS A 166 17.87 -4.39 5.83
C HIS A 166 17.88 -5.92 5.86
N GLY A 167 18.43 -6.52 6.93
CA GLY A 167 18.44 -7.97 7.13
C GLY A 167 17.03 -8.57 7.23
N ILE A 168 16.13 -7.92 7.98
CA ILE A 168 14.73 -8.31 8.10
C ILE A 168 14.01 -8.11 6.77
N ALA A 169 14.18 -6.95 6.12
CA ALA A 169 13.54 -6.68 4.83
C ALA A 169 13.96 -7.70 3.76
N ALA A 170 15.24 -8.04 3.69
CA ALA A 170 15.77 -9.03 2.74
C ALA A 170 15.24 -10.46 2.96
N SER A 171 14.64 -10.75 4.11
CA SER A 171 13.98 -12.04 4.36
C SER A 171 12.62 -12.16 3.62
N ALA A 172 12.00 -11.02 3.26
CA ALA A 172 10.84 -11.00 2.40
C ALA A 172 11.25 -10.95 0.92
N LYS A 173 10.67 -11.83 0.11
CA LYS A 173 11.01 -11.94 -1.31
C LYS A 173 10.72 -10.62 -2.05
N GLY A 174 11.80 -9.94 -2.45
CA GLY A 174 11.76 -8.74 -3.27
C GLY A 174 11.39 -7.46 -2.54
N LEU A 175 11.42 -7.45 -1.20
CA LEU A 175 11.30 -6.23 -0.39
C LEU A 175 12.68 -5.57 -0.28
N CYS A 176 12.74 -4.25 -0.42
CA CYS A 176 13.96 -3.47 -0.22
C CYS A 176 13.74 -2.26 0.69
N VAL A 177 14.82 -1.73 1.24
CA VAL A 177 14.80 -0.49 2.01
C VAL A 177 15.13 0.66 1.06
N LYS A 178 14.17 1.54 0.81
CA LYS A 178 14.34 2.70 -0.08
C LYS A 178 15.07 3.83 0.62
N ARG A 179 14.75 4.04 1.90
CA ARG A 179 15.35 5.08 2.73
C ARG A 179 15.51 4.56 4.15
N CYS A 180 16.68 4.86 4.71
CA CYS A 180 17.08 4.54 6.08
C CYS A 180 17.65 5.81 6.72
N ASP A 181 17.13 6.23 7.87
CA ASP A 181 17.64 7.40 8.61
C ASP A 181 18.88 7.10 9.48
N ASN A 182 19.54 5.94 9.30
CA ASN A 182 20.82 5.55 9.91
C ASN A 182 20.85 5.53 11.45
N VAL A 183 19.96 4.76 12.07
CA VAL A 183 20.02 4.45 13.51
C VAL A 183 21.18 3.47 13.80
N LYS A 184 22.41 3.99 13.93
CA LYS A 184 23.65 3.22 14.11
C LYS A 184 23.86 2.61 15.52
N LEU A 185 22.81 2.58 16.34
CA LEU A 185 22.88 1.90 17.64
C LEU A 185 23.05 0.40 17.41
N ARG A 186 24.10 -0.18 17.97
CA ARG A 186 24.38 -1.61 17.88
C ARG A 186 23.56 -2.38 18.89
N VAL A 187 22.85 -3.40 18.43
CA VAL A 187 22.02 -4.25 19.28
C VAL A 187 22.25 -5.74 19.02
N PRO A 188 22.14 -6.57 20.06
CA PRO A 188 21.98 -8.00 19.86
C PRO A 188 20.61 -8.27 19.25
N TYR A 189 20.56 -9.16 18.27
CA TYR A 189 19.32 -9.66 17.68
C TYR A 189 19.24 -11.17 17.91
N CYS A 190 18.05 -11.66 18.22
CA CYS A 190 17.76 -13.09 18.31
C CYS A 190 16.63 -13.44 17.35
N GLU A 191 16.65 -14.67 16.83
CA GLU A 191 15.60 -15.18 15.95
C GLU A 191 14.22 -14.99 16.60
N SER A 192 13.26 -14.59 15.77
CA SER A 192 11.90 -14.27 16.15
C SER A 192 10.93 -15.08 15.30
N SER A 193 9.85 -15.55 15.92
CA SER A 193 8.75 -16.22 15.22
C SER A 193 7.74 -15.25 14.62
N ARG A 194 8.01 -13.95 14.68
CA ARG A 194 7.11 -12.90 14.18
C ARG A 194 7.18 -12.82 12.66
N THR A 195 6.24 -12.11 12.07
CA THR A 195 6.29 -11.76 10.65
C THR A 195 7.27 -10.63 10.38
N VAL A 196 7.66 -10.47 9.11
CA VAL A 196 8.56 -9.39 8.68
C VAL A 196 8.02 -8.01 9.09
N TRP A 197 6.71 -7.79 8.93
CA TRP A 197 6.11 -6.51 9.30
C TRP A 197 6.11 -6.25 10.80
N GLU A 198 5.80 -7.26 11.62
CA GLU A 198 5.77 -7.14 13.08
C GLU A 198 7.15 -6.81 13.66
N GLU A 199 8.22 -7.41 13.13
CA GLU A 199 9.58 -7.09 13.57
C GLU A 199 9.99 -5.66 13.18
N LEU A 200 9.72 -5.25 11.94
CA LEU A 200 10.00 -3.88 11.50
C LEU A 200 9.22 -2.87 12.34
N CYS A 201 7.95 -3.17 12.64
CA CYS A 201 7.10 -2.35 13.50
C CYS A 201 7.65 -2.24 14.92
N GLU A 202 8.12 -3.35 15.50
CA GLU A 202 8.75 -3.35 16.83
C GLU A 202 10.02 -2.51 16.87
N LEU A 203 10.86 -2.58 15.84
CA LEU A 203 12.03 -1.71 15.72
C LEU A 203 11.61 -0.25 15.62
N ALA A 204 10.66 0.07 14.75
CA ALA A 204 10.18 1.44 14.56
C ALA A 204 9.58 2.01 15.87
N LEU A 205 8.81 1.21 16.60
CA LEU A 205 8.24 1.60 17.88
C LEU A 205 9.32 1.81 18.95
N THR A 206 10.25 0.88 19.07
CA THR A 206 11.34 0.89 20.07
C THR A 206 12.26 2.09 19.88
N TYR A 207 12.64 2.36 18.63
CA TYR A 207 13.59 3.44 18.29
C TYR A 207 12.90 4.74 17.90
N ARG A 208 11.56 4.81 18.02
CA ARG A 208 10.75 5.96 17.63
C ARG A 208 11.00 6.40 16.19
N ALA A 209 11.27 5.43 15.32
CA ALA A 209 11.46 5.65 13.90
C ALA A 209 10.12 5.71 13.17
N TYR A 210 10.15 6.26 11.97
CA TYR A 210 9.04 6.22 11.03
C TYR A 210 9.11 4.89 10.28
N LEU A 211 7.97 4.25 9.99
CA LEU A 211 7.96 3.06 9.15
C LEU A 211 6.76 3.16 8.21
N GLU A 212 7.02 3.17 6.91
CA GLU A 212 6.01 3.11 5.87
C GLU A 212 6.42 2.08 4.83
N CYS A 213 5.43 1.43 4.22
CA CYS A 213 5.63 0.50 3.13
C CYS A 213 4.87 0.98 1.90
N GLU A 214 5.59 1.20 0.80
CA GLU A 214 5.03 1.52 -0.51
C GLU A 214 5.50 0.44 -1.49
N GLU A 215 4.57 -0.25 -2.15
CA GLU A 215 4.89 -1.40 -3.00
C GLU A 215 5.80 -2.41 -2.26
N ARG A 216 6.97 -2.76 -2.83
CA ARG A 216 7.96 -3.61 -2.17
C ARG A 216 9.14 -2.81 -1.64
N GLU A 217 8.87 -1.59 -1.21
CA GLU A 217 9.86 -0.68 -0.65
C GLU A 217 9.42 -0.28 0.76
N ILE A 218 10.38 -0.18 1.69
CA ILE A 218 10.15 0.40 3.01
C ILE A 218 10.97 1.67 3.21
N VAL A 219 10.39 2.61 3.94
CA VAL A 219 11.06 3.77 4.51
C VAL A 219 11.14 3.56 6.02
N PHE A 220 12.35 3.62 6.56
CA PHE A 220 12.64 3.41 7.99
C PHE A 220 13.46 4.57 8.59
#